data_AF-A0A8S3EI64-F1
#
_entry.id   AF-A0A8S3EI64-F1
#
_cell.length_a   1.000
_cell.length_b   1.000
_cell.length_c   1.000
_cell.angle_alpha   90.00
_cell.angle_beta   90.00
_cell.angle_gamma   90.00
#
_symmetry.space_group_name_H-M   'P 1'
#
loop_
_entity.id
_entity.type
_entity.pdbx_description
1 polymer ?
#
loop_
_entity_poly.entity_id
_entity_poly.type
_entity_poly.pdbx_seq_one_letter_code
_entity_poly.pdbx_strand_id
1 'polypeptide(L)'
;CVDRAQFLFEQWFNHPSNNSIEPNDRHVVYCTNVRIGGRVEFQFLLHQYQVSSDPQEKARIQSALACTRDTESIRYLLEIHVNFQLNIIRRQDALSGIRAICQKFFVETECWAFVRSRWMQLFQDFGKSMSFANLIKDVTARFNTEHQLDEFERFVEQTTDNIAVEFQAIIERIRANIQWIDKAKPNLEEWFMNRTIEIRLPFDWIPSNYVLNFDVRLSAIYPNNAEPETLFMGRTHIIVSCNRSTNVFRIHMKQLKMSSITLRRLDASSNLITGWMWMPVSEMLICRLRERCVTNKEYVFESEHTAELNRDMVGFYLSQYNVTSTSTGEIITHNIAATHMQ
;
A
#
# COMPACT_ATOMS: atom_id res chain seq x y z
N CYS A 1 -2.38 -19.90 0.17
CA CYS A 1 -1.05 -19.96 -0.50
C CYS A 1 0.06 -19.80 0.53
N VAL A 2 0.15 -18.64 1.22
CA VAL A 2 1.19 -18.40 2.25
C VAL A 2 1.16 -19.44 3.37
N ASP A 3 0.00 -19.69 3.99
CA ASP A 3 -0.12 -20.64 5.10
C ASP A 3 0.34 -22.06 4.71
N ARG A 4 0.00 -22.49 3.48
CA ARG A 4 0.43 -23.79 2.95
C ARG A 4 1.95 -23.84 2.75
N ALA A 5 2.54 -22.77 2.23
CA ALA A 5 3.99 -22.67 2.07
C ALA A 5 4.70 -22.67 3.42
N GLN A 6 4.17 -21.98 4.44
CA GLN A 6 4.72 -22.01 5.79
C GLN A 6 4.69 -23.40 6.40
N PHE A 7 3.53 -24.07 6.33
CA PHE A 7 3.37 -25.44 6.82
C PHE A 7 4.38 -26.41 6.17
N LEU A 8 4.53 -26.37 4.84
CA LEU A 8 5.45 -27.25 4.12
C LEU A 8 6.92 -26.96 4.47
N PHE A 9 7.27 -25.67 4.62
CA PHE A 9 8.62 -25.27 4.99
C PHE A 9 8.94 -25.67 6.43
N GLU A 10 8.01 -25.51 7.37
CA GLU A 10 8.18 -25.91 8.77
C GLU A 10 8.42 -27.43 8.91
N GLN A 11 7.70 -28.24 8.14
CA GLN A 11 7.94 -29.70 8.10
C GLN A 11 9.38 -30.03 7.68
N TRP A 12 9.89 -29.36 6.65
CA TRP A 12 11.26 -29.55 6.18
C TRP A 12 12.28 -28.94 7.15
N PHE A 13 11.99 -27.78 7.74
CA PHE A 13 12.85 -27.11 8.72
C PHE A 13 13.10 -27.99 9.94
N ASN A 14 12.08 -28.73 10.39
CA ASN A 14 12.19 -29.68 11.49
C ASN A 14 12.90 -30.99 11.10
N HIS A 15 12.99 -31.31 9.81
CA HIS A 15 13.66 -32.51 9.29
C HIS A 15 14.57 -32.17 8.09
N PRO A 16 15.69 -31.45 8.29
CA PRO A 16 16.45 -30.84 7.21
C PRO A 16 17.03 -31.83 6.19
N SER A 17 17.33 -33.06 6.63
CA SER A 17 17.90 -34.13 5.82
C SER A 17 16.92 -34.74 4.81
N ASN A 18 15.61 -34.56 5.02
CA ASN A 18 14.57 -35.10 4.15
C ASN A 18 13.60 -34.01 3.71
N ASN A 19 13.84 -33.45 2.54
CA ASN A 19 12.99 -32.41 1.98
C ASN A 19 11.71 -32.99 1.39
N SER A 20 10.63 -32.91 2.18
CA SER A 20 9.28 -33.36 1.83
C SER A 20 8.56 -32.48 0.80
N ILE A 21 9.15 -31.34 0.40
CA ILE A 21 8.54 -30.41 -0.53
C ILE A 21 8.74 -30.93 -1.96
N GLU A 22 7.64 -31.07 -2.68
CA GLU A 22 7.62 -31.47 -4.09
C GLU A 22 8.52 -30.54 -4.93
N PRO A 23 9.36 -31.07 -5.85
CA PRO A 23 10.35 -30.27 -6.58
C PRO A 23 9.80 -29.02 -7.29
N ASN A 24 8.57 -29.09 -7.78
CA ASN A 24 7.91 -27.97 -8.48
C ASN A 24 7.43 -26.86 -7.52
N ASP A 25 7.15 -27.21 -6.26
CA ASP A 25 6.67 -26.27 -5.25
C ASP A 25 7.81 -25.60 -4.47
N ARG A 26 9.00 -26.22 -4.47
CA ARG A 26 10.17 -25.78 -3.68
C ARG A 26 10.49 -24.30 -3.80
N HIS A 27 10.58 -23.76 -5.02
CA HIS A 27 10.92 -22.34 -5.20
C HIS A 27 9.90 -21.43 -4.53
N VAL A 28 8.60 -21.69 -4.74
CA VAL A 28 7.51 -20.89 -4.16
C VAL A 28 7.52 -21.00 -2.65
N VAL A 29 7.73 -22.21 -2.11
CA VAL A 29 7.79 -22.45 -0.66
C VAL A 29 9.00 -21.73 -0.03
N TYR A 30 10.20 -21.88 -0.59
CA TYR A 30 11.41 -21.23 -0.09
C TYR A 30 11.32 -19.71 -0.15
N CYS A 31 10.98 -19.18 -1.33
CA CYS A 31 10.89 -17.73 -1.56
C CYS A 31 9.84 -17.10 -0.64
N THR A 32 8.70 -17.77 -0.43
CA THR A 32 7.65 -17.27 0.46
C THR A 32 8.14 -17.20 1.91
N ASN A 33 8.80 -18.25 2.41
CA ASN A 33 9.25 -18.31 3.79
C ASN A 33 10.44 -17.39 4.06
N VAL A 34 11.41 -17.30 3.16
CA VAL A 34 12.51 -16.33 3.27
C VAL A 34 11.99 -14.88 3.24
N ARG A 35 10.94 -14.61 2.46
CA ARG A 35 10.31 -13.28 2.39
C ARG A 35 9.61 -12.87 3.69
N ILE A 36 9.00 -13.81 4.43
CA ILE A 36 8.16 -13.51 5.60
C ILE A 36 8.79 -13.85 6.95
N GLY A 37 9.64 -14.87 7.02
CA GLY A 37 10.26 -15.36 8.25
C GLY A 37 11.54 -14.60 8.64
N GLY A 38 12.24 -14.03 7.65
CA GLY A 38 13.41 -13.19 7.87
C GLY A 38 14.71 -13.99 7.98
N ARG A 39 15.52 -13.68 8.99
CA ARG A 39 16.94 -14.10 9.05
C ARG A 39 17.13 -15.59 9.31
N VAL A 40 16.25 -16.22 10.09
CA VAL A 40 16.37 -17.64 10.48
C VAL A 40 16.16 -18.55 9.26
N GLU A 41 15.08 -18.33 8.52
CA GLU A 41 14.74 -19.06 7.30
C GLU A 41 15.78 -18.81 6.21
N PHE A 42 16.28 -17.58 6.11
CA PHE A 42 17.38 -17.23 5.21
C PHE A 42 18.65 -18.03 5.53
N GLN A 43 19.07 -18.07 6.80
CA GLN A 43 20.27 -18.81 7.22
C GLN A 43 20.12 -20.31 7.01
N PHE A 44 18.96 -20.86 7.36
CA PHE A 44 18.65 -22.26 7.10
C PHE A 44 18.77 -22.58 5.61
N LEU A 45 18.16 -21.78 4.74
CA LEU A 45 18.18 -22.03 3.31
C LEU A 45 19.59 -21.86 2.72
N LEU A 46 20.36 -20.89 3.22
CA LEU A 46 21.76 -20.73 2.83
C LEU A 46 22.64 -21.92 3.27
N HIS A 47 22.37 -22.49 4.45
CA HIS A 47 23.03 -23.72 4.86
C HIS A 47 22.68 -24.88 3.92
N GLN A 48 21.41 -25.04 3.55
CA GLN A 48 20.99 -26.06 2.60
C GLN A 48 21.64 -25.89 1.21
N TYR A 49 21.88 -24.66 0.77
CA TYR A 49 22.66 -24.39 -0.45
C TYR A 49 24.08 -24.95 -0.40
N GLN A 50 24.75 -24.79 0.75
CA GLN A 50 26.13 -25.23 0.94
C GLN A 50 26.24 -26.76 0.97
N VAL A 51 25.33 -27.42 1.66
CA VAL A 51 25.34 -28.88 1.87
C VAL A 51 24.83 -29.64 0.64
N SER A 52 23.92 -29.04 -0.15
CA SER A 52 23.39 -29.68 -1.35
C SER A 52 24.50 -29.99 -2.38
N SER A 53 24.42 -31.15 -3.03
CA SER A 53 25.25 -31.50 -4.19
C SER A 53 24.51 -31.35 -5.53
N ASP A 54 23.19 -31.16 -5.50
CA ASP A 54 22.34 -31.01 -6.68
C ASP A 54 22.41 -29.59 -7.25
N PRO A 55 22.93 -29.39 -8.48
CA PRO A 55 22.99 -28.08 -9.11
C PRO A 55 21.63 -27.42 -9.31
N GLN A 56 20.57 -28.19 -9.59
CA GLN A 56 19.23 -27.64 -9.78
C GLN A 56 18.68 -27.10 -8.46
N GLU A 57 18.87 -27.86 -7.38
CA GLU A 57 18.46 -27.42 -6.04
C GLU A 57 19.23 -26.18 -5.59
N LYS A 58 20.54 -26.11 -5.85
CA LYS A 58 21.33 -24.90 -5.59
C LYS A 58 20.78 -23.68 -6.31
N ALA A 59 20.46 -23.82 -7.61
CA ALA A 59 19.89 -22.72 -8.38
C ALA A 59 18.51 -22.28 -7.84
N ARG A 60 17.65 -23.23 -7.44
CA ARG A 60 16.34 -22.92 -6.80
C ARG A 60 16.53 -22.16 -5.50
N ILE A 61 17.44 -22.63 -4.64
CA ILE A 61 17.75 -22.01 -3.36
C ILE A 61 18.31 -20.59 -3.57
N GLN A 62 19.29 -20.42 -4.46
CA GLN A 62 19.89 -19.12 -4.75
C GLN A 62 18.84 -18.10 -5.21
N SER A 63 17.93 -18.52 -6.09
CA SER A 63 16.80 -17.69 -6.54
C SER A 63 15.81 -17.36 -5.41
N ALA A 64 15.60 -18.28 -4.47
CA ALA A 64 14.71 -18.06 -3.33
C ALA A 64 15.33 -17.20 -2.22
N LEU A 65 16.65 -17.28 -1.99
CA LEU A 65 17.38 -16.40 -1.06
C LEU A 65 17.23 -14.93 -1.45
N ALA A 66 17.17 -14.63 -2.75
CA ALA A 66 16.90 -13.29 -3.27
C ALA A 66 15.50 -12.73 -2.92
N CYS A 67 14.59 -13.54 -2.35
CA CYS A 67 13.26 -13.08 -1.92
C CYS A 67 13.24 -12.43 -0.54
N THR A 68 14.36 -12.43 0.19
CA THR A 68 14.46 -11.85 1.54
C THR A 68 14.08 -10.37 1.56
N ARG A 69 13.41 -9.92 2.63
CA ARG A 69 13.05 -8.51 2.86
C ARG A 69 13.92 -7.84 3.92
N ASP A 70 14.88 -8.58 4.48
CA ASP A 70 15.82 -8.10 5.47
C ASP A 70 17.02 -7.45 4.78
N THR A 71 17.20 -6.14 4.96
CA THR A 71 18.27 -5.35 4.32
C THR A 71 19.67 -5.87 4.63
N GLU A 72 19.91 -6.36 5.86
CA GLU A 72 21.20 -6.92 6.25
C GLU A 72 21.48 -8.24 5.53
N SER A 73 20.48 -9.12 5.40
CA SER A 73 20.57 -10.35 4.62
C SER A 73 20.80 -10.08 3.13
N ILE A 74 20.17 -9.04 2.56
CA ILE A 74 20.42 -8.60 1.18
C ILE A 74 21.88 -8.18 1.00
N ARG A 75 22.38 -7.30 1.88
CA ARG A 75 23.77 -6.82 1.82
C ARG A 75 24.77 -7.97 1.96
N TYR A 76 24.54 -8.84 2.94
CA TYR A 76 25.33 -10.04 3.12
C TYR A 76 25.31 -10.94 1.88
N LEU A 77 24.12 -11.15 1.29
CA LEU A 77 23.98 -11.96 0.08
C LEU A 77 24.77 -11.37 -1.08
N LEU A 78 24.75 -10.05 -1.29
CA LEU A 78 25.57 -9.38 -2.33
C LEU A 78 27.08 -9.55 -2.06
N GLU A 79 27.51 -9.36 -0.82
CA GLU A 79 28.92 -9.45 -0.43
C GLU A 79 29.50 -10.87 -0.62
N ILE A 80 28.75 -11.94 -0.29
CA ILE A 80 29.25 -13.30 -0.49
C ILE A 80 29.41 -13.69 -1.97
N HIS A 81 28.75 -12.99 -2.90
CA HIS A 81 28.92 -13.26 -4.34
C HIS A 81 30.21 -12.65 -4.90
N VAL A 82 30.82 -11.66 -4.23
CA VAL A 82 32.09 -11.06 -4.65
C VAL A 82 33.27 -11.47 -3.76
N ASN A 83 33.00 -12.07 -2.60
CA ASN A 83 34.04 -12.58 -1.71
C ASN A 83 34.34 -14.07 -1.94
N PHE A 84 35.17 -14.36 -2.95
CA PHE A 84 35.52 -15.73 -3.32
C PHE A 84 36.35 -16.48 -2.26
N GLN A 85 36.97 -15.78 -1.31
CA GLN A 85 37.76 -16.42 -0.24
C GLN A 85 36.88 -17.23 0.72
N LEU A 86 35.59 -16.90 0.82
CA LEU A 86 34.64 -17.61 1.67
C LEU A 86 34.25 -19.00 1.12
N ASN A 87 34.53 -19.28 -0.16
CA ASN A 87 34.14 -20.53 -0.84
C ASN A 87 32.64 -20.89 -0.72
N ILE A 88 31.76 -19.90 -0.51
CA ILE A 88 30.31 -20.11 -0.42
C ILE A 88 29.70 -20.17 -1.82
N ILE A 89 29.96 -19.14 -2.64
CA ILE A 89 29.48 -19.04 -4.02
C ILE A 89 30.66 -19.24 -4.96
N ARG A 90 30.48 -20.06 -6.00
CA ARG A 90 31.51 -20.29 -7.01
C ARG A 90 31.63 -19.06 -7.92
N ARG A 91 32.85 -18.75 -8.36
CA ARG A 91 33.10 -17.56 -9.19
C ARG A 91 32.25 -17.50 -10.46
N GLN A 92 32.00 -18.64 -11.11
CA GLN A 92 31.14 -18.69 -12.32
C GLN A 92 29.65 -18.41 -12.05
N ASP A 93 29.18 -18.64 -10.82
CA ASP A 93 27.77 -18.48 -10.42
C ASP A 93 27.52 -17.12 -9.74
N ALA A 94 28.57 -16.35 -9.50
CA ALA A 94 28.52 -15.08 -8.80
C ALA A 94 27.71 -14.03 -9.58
N LEU A 95 28.03 -13.81 -10.85
CA LEU A 95 27.38 -12.77 -11.66
C LEU A 95 25.89 -13.05 -11.88
N SER A 96 25.53 -14.31 -12.16
CA SER A 96 24.11 -14.69 -12.31
C SER A 96 23.33 -14.53 -11.00
N GLY A 97 23.96 -14.82 -9.87
CA GLY A 97 23.40 -14.59 -8.54
C GLY A 97 23.14 -13.12 -8.23
N ILE A 98 24.13 -12.25 -8.43
CA ILE A 98 23.98 -10.81 -8.24
C ILE A 98 22.85 -10.27 -9.11
N ARG A 99 22.80 -10.68 -10.39
CA ARG A 99 21.72 -10.28 -11.30
C ARG A 99 20.34 -10.73 -10.81
N ALA A 100 20.21 -11.97 -10.34
CA ALA A 100 18.94 -12.50 -9.81
C ALA A 100 18.45 -11.73 -8.57
N ILE A 101 19.37 -11.23 -7.75
CA ILE A 101 19.08 -10.36 -6.60
C ILE A 101 18.61 -8.98 -7.09
N CYS A 102 19.37 -8.37 -8.00
CA CYS A 102 19.10 -7.00 -8.46
C CYS A 102 17.87 -6.86 -9.36
N GLN A 103 17.34 -7.95 -9.92
CA GLN A 103 16.06 -7.95 -10.63
C GLN A 103 14.85 -7.76 -9.70
N LYS A 104 15.01 -7.95 -8.38
CA LYS A 104 13.93 -7.81 -7.40
C LYS A 104 13.63 -6.33 -7.13
N PHE A 105 12.37 -5.94 -7.29
CA PHE A 105 11.95 -4.53 -7.23
C PHE A 105 12.28 -3.80 -5.93
N PHE A 106 12.37 -4.53 -4.82
CA PHE A 106 12.59 -3.95 -3.50
C PHE A 106 14.07 -3.89 -3.10
N VAL A 107 14.98 -4.37 -3.97
CA VAL A 107 16.43 -4.41 -3.73
C VAL A 107 17.17 -3.37 -4.57
N GLU A 108 16.43 -2.58 -5.36
CA GLU A 108 16.98 -1.62 -6.31
C GLU A 108 18.00 -0.68 -5.68
N THR A 109 17.69 -0.13 -4.50
CA THR A 109 18.55 0.82 -3.79
C THR A 109 19.84 0.14 -3.30
N GLU A 110 19.73 -1.02 -2.66
CA GLU A 110 20.86 -1.78 -2.14
C GLU A 110 21.77 -2.27 -3.28
N CYS A 111 21.19 -2.75 -4.36
CA CYS A 111 21.94 -3.21 -5.53
C CYS A 111 22.67 -2.06 -6.23
N TRP A 112 22.01 -0.91 -6.40
CA TRP A 112 22.66 0.24 -7.01
C TRP A 112 23.82 0.77 -6.16
N ALA A 113 23.61 0.88 -4.84
CA ALA A 113 24.69 1.26 -3.92
C ALA A 113 25.85 0.25 -3.94
N PHE A 114 25.56 -1.05 -4.00
CA PHE A 114 26.57 -2.10 -4.09
C PHE A 114 27.37 -2.01 -5.39
N VAL A 115 26.71 -1.87 -6.55
CA VAL A 115 27.39 -1.77 -7.85
C VAL A 115 28.29 -0.55 -7.91
N ARG A 116 27.83 0.61 -7.43
CA ARG A 116 28.65 1.83 -7.39
C ARG A 116 29.86 1.68 -6.48
N SER A 117 29.67 1.17 -5.26
CA SER A 117 30.76 1.02 -4.28
C SER A 117 31.78 -0.05 -4.64
N ARG A 118 31.38 -1.08 -5.40
CA ARG A 118 32.24 -2.21 -5.80
C ARG A 118 32.60 -2.20 -7.29
N TRP A 119 32.38 -1.09 -7.99
CA TRP A 119 32.51 -1.01 -9.44
C TRP A 119 33.85 -1.58 -9.96
N MET A 120 34.96 -1.12 -9.41
CA MET A 120 36.31 -1.53 -9.83
C MET A 120 36.53 -3.04 -9.72
N GLN A 121 36.08 -3.64 -8.60
CA GLN A 121 36.17 -5.08 -8.38
C GLN A 121 35.26 -5.84 -9.35
N LEU A 122 34.00 -5.41 -9.48
CA LEU A 122 33.02 -6.03 -10.36
C LEU A 122 33.46 -5.99 -11.83
N PHE A 123 34.03 -4.88 -12.27
CA PHE A 123 34.56 -4.73 -13.63
C PHE A 123 35.82 -5.58 -13.84
N GLN A 124 36.72 -5.64 -12.85
CA GLN A 124 37.90 -6.50 -12.93
C GLN A 124 37.53 -7.98 -13.03
N ASP A 125 36.58 -8.43 -12.21
CA ASP A 125 36.16 -9.84 -12.14
C ASP A 125 35.27 -10.25 -13.32
N PHE A 126 34.39 -9.36 -13.79
CA PHE A 126 33.32 -9.71 -14.73
C PHE A 126 33.25 -8.85 -16.00
N GLY A 127 34.00 -7.76 -16.12
CA GLY A 127 33.85 -6.77 -17.19
C GLY A 127 34.08 -7.31 -18.61
N LYS A 128 34.77 -8.44 -18.77
CA LYS A 128 34.93 -9.14 -20.07
C LYS A 128 33.72 -10.00 -20.45
N SER A 129 32.81 -10.25 -19.51
CA SER A 129 31.60 -11.04 -19.74
C SER A 129 30.55 -10.19 -20.45
N MET A 130 29.98 -10.70 -21.54
CA MET A 130 28.80 -10.10 -22.18
C MET A 130 27.62 -9.93 -21.21
N SER A 131 27.58 -10.71 -20.13
CA SER A 131 26.54 -10.61 -19.09
C SER A 131 26.74 -9.44 -18.12
N PHE A 132 27.91 -8.79 -18.11
CA PHE A 132 28.18 -7.68 -17.21
C PHE A 132 27.37 -6.43 -17.57
N ALA A 133 27.27 -6.10 -18.86
CA ALA A 133 26.37 -5.04 -19.32
C ALA A 133 24.91 -5.32 -18.92
N ASN A 134 24.50 -6.59 -18.88
CA ASN A 134 23.15 -6.95 -18.44
C ASN A 134 22.94 -6.75 -16.93
N LEU A 135 23.98 -6.86 -16.09
CA LEU A 135 23.88 -6.49 -14.68
C LEU A 135 23.48 -5.02 -14.52
N ILE A 136 24.11 -4.12 -15.28
CA ILE A 136 23.81 -2.69 -15.19
C ILE A 136 22.39 -2.41 -15.68
N LYS A 137 21.97 -3.10 -16.77
CA LYS A 137 20.60 -3.04 -17.27
C LYS A 137 19.58 -3.53 -16.23
N ASP A 138 19.89 -4.58 -15.48
CA ASP A 138 19.04 -5.18 -14.44
C ASP A 138 18.90 -4.23 -13.24
N VAL A 139 20.02 -3.69 -12.74
CA VAL A 139 20.06 -2.79 -11.57
C VAL A 139 19.34 -1.47 -11.84
N THR A 140 19.46 -0.95 -13.07
CA THR A 140 18.82 0.31 -13.49
C THR A 140 17.47 0.09 -14.19
N ALA A 141 16.94 -1.14 -14.22
CA ALA A 141 15.77 -1.51 -15.04
C ALA A 141 14.51 -0.70 -14.69
N ARG A 142 14.44 -0.20 -13.45
CA ARG A 142 13.27 0.43 -12.86
C ARG A 142 13.44 1.93 -12.61
N PHE A 143 14.62 2.47 -12.92
CA PHE A 143 14.88 3.89 -12.77
C PHE A 143 13.89 4.69 -13.62
N ASN A 144 13.20 5.61 -12.96
CA ASN A 144 12.08 6.36 -13.52
C ASN A 144 11.90 7.74 -12.86
N THR A 145 12.93 8.25 -12.19
CA THR A 145 12.93 9.59 -11.59
C THR A 145 14.13 10.40 -12.08
N GLU A 146 14.00 11.73 -12.10
CA GLU A 146 15.09 12.65 -12.48
C GLU A 146 16.32 12.50 -11.57
N HIS A 147 16.11 12.25 -10.27
CA HIS A 147 17.23 12.01 -9.35
C HIS A 147 18.04 10.77 -9.73
N GLN A 148 17.37 9.68 -10.12
CA GLN A 148 18.04 8.45 -10.54
C GLN A 148 18.79 8.63 -11.87
N LEU A 149 18.24 9.44 -12.77
CA LEU A 149 18.89 9.79 -14.04
C LEU A 149 20.19 10.54 -13.78
N ASP A 150 20.13 11.63 -13.00
CA ASP A 150 21.30 12.44 -12.65
C ASP A 150 22.36 11.62 -11.89
N GLU A 151 21.95 10.74 -10.97
CA GLU A 151 22.88 9.86 -10.27
C GLU A 151 23.58 8.87 -11.22
N PHE A 152 22.86 8.35 -12.23
CA PHE A 152 23.41 7.46 -13.23
C PHE A 152 24.37 8.19 -14.20
N GLU A 153 24.00 9.38 -14.67
CA GLU A 153 24.84 10.21 -15.55
C GLU A 153 26.17 10.55 -14.87
N ARG A 154 26.13 10.99 -13.60
CA ARG A 154 27.35 11.24 -12.81
C ARG A 154 28.22 10.00 -12.63
N PHE A 155 27.60 8.83 -12.43
CA PHE A 155 28.33 7.57 -12.35
C PHE A 155 29.03 7.23 -13.67
N VAL A 156 28.38 7.47 -14.82
CA VAL A 156 28.95 7.25 -16.15
C VAL A 156 30.15 8.17 -16.41
N GLU A 157 30.05 9.46 -16.05
CA GLU A 157 31.16 10.43 -16.22
C GLU A 157 32.41 10.04 -15.44
N GLN A 158 32.23 9.42 -14.26
CA GLN A 158 33.32 8.97 -13.40
C GLN A 158 33.95 7.65 -13.86
N THR A 159 33.31 6.96 -14.80
CA THR A 159 33.70 5.62 -15.25
C THR A 159 34.39 5.69 -16.60
N THR A 160 35.70 5.40 -16.67
CA THR A 160 36.50 5.45 -17.92
C THR A 160 36.51 4.13 -18.69
N ASP A 161 35.46 3.32 -18.59
CA ASP A 161 35.45 1.94 -19.11
C ASP A 161 34.78 1.83 -20.49
N ASN A 162 35.16 0.79 -21.26
CA ASN A 162 34.74 0.53 -22.66
C ASN A 162 33.24 0.18 -22.85
N ILE A 163 32.35 0.50 -21.90
CA ILE A 163 30.90 0.20 -21.93
C ILE A 163 30.07 1.48 -22.23
N ALA A 164 30.69 2.49 -22.83
CA ALA A 164 30.05 3.78 -23.07
C ALA A 164 28.78 3.69 -23.94
N VAL A 165 28.74 2.75 -24.89
CA VAL A 165 27.58 2.57 -25.79
C VAL A 165 26.36 2.04 -25.03
N GLU A 166 26.54 1.06 -24.14
CA GLU A 166 25.44 0.50 -23.36
C GLU A 166 24.94 1.49 -22.29
N PHE A 167 25.81 2.37 -21.78
CA PHE A 167 25.40 3.43 -20.87
C PHE A 167 24.46 4.44 -21.54
N GLN A 168 24.75 4.85 -22.79
CA GLN A 168 23.84 5.75 -23.50
C GLN A 168 22.45 5.14 -23.70
N ALA A 169 22.39 3.85 -24.05
CA ALA A 169 21.11 3.16 -24.19
C ALA A 169 20.33 3.07 -22.87
N ILE A 170 21.03 2.97 -21.73
CA ILE A 170 20.41 2.97 -20.40
C ILE A 170 19.89 4.37 -20.06
N ILE A 171 20.65 5.44 -20.32
CA ILE A 171 20.22 6.83 -20.12
C ILE A 171 18.93 7.12 -20.90
N GLU A 172 18.89 6.78 -22.19
CA GLU A 172 17.70 6.98 -23.03
C GLU A 172 16.49 6.18 -22.51
N ARG A 173 16.71 4.95 -22.01
CA ARG A 173 15.66 4.15 -21.38
C ARG A 173 15.13 4.81 -20.10
N ILE A 174 16.00 5.36 -19.25
CA ILE A 174 15.59 6.04 -18.02
C ILE A 174 14.75 7.28 -18.36
N ARG A 175 15.20 8.09 -19.32
CA ARG A 175 14.44 9.26 -19.82
C ARG A 175 13.05 8.85 -20.34
N ALA A 176 12.97 7.78 -21.13
CA ALA A 176 11.71 7.26 -21.63
C ALA A 176 10.80 6.75 -20.48
N ASN A 177 11.36 6.12 -19.45
CA ASN A 177 10.60 5.68 -18.28
C ASN A 177 10.02 6.85 -17.48
N ILE A 178 10.80 7.93 -17.28
CA ILE A 178 10.34 9.16 -16.60
C ILE A 178 9.14 9.75 -17.36
N GLN A 179 9.30 9.99 -18.67
CA GLN A 179 8.24 10.53 -19.53
C GLN A 179 7.00 9.64 -19.53
N TRP A 180 7.18 8.31 -19.54
CA TRP A 180 6.07 7.37 -19.50
C TRP A 180 5.33 7.43 -18.17
N ILE A 181 6.04 7.45 -17.03
CA ILE A 181 5.42 7.55 -15.70
C ILE A 181 4.65 8.87 -15.56
N ASP A 182 5.22 10.00 -15.96
CA ASP A 182 4.56 11.30 -15.86
C ASP A 182 3.25 11.35 -16.64
N LYS A 183 3.21 10.70 -17.81
CA LYS A 183 2.00 10.63 -18.64
C LYS A 183 1.01 9.57 -18.18
N ALA A 184 1.48 8.41 -17.74
CA ALA A 184 0.63 7.26 -17.44
C ALA A 184 0.08 7.27 -16.02
N LYS A 185 0.83 7.81 -15.05
CA LYS A 185 0.49 7.75 -13.62
C LYS A 185 -0.89 8.31 -13.29
N PRO A 186 -1.30 9.52 -13.75
CA PRO A 186 -2.63 10.05 -13.44
C PRO A 186 -3.76 9.14 -13.93
N ASN A 187 -3.63 8.63 -15.17
CA ASN A 187 -4.63 7.76 -15.78
C ASN A 187 -4.69 6.38 -15.10
N LEU A 188 -3.55 5.84 -14.71
CA LEU A 188 -3.49 4.56 -13.99
C LEU A 188 -4.06 4.69 -12.58
N GLU A 189 -3.72 5.77 -11.86
CA GLU A 189 -4.29 6.06 -10.54
C GLU A 189 -5.81 6.17 -10.64
N GLU A 190 -6.33 6.94 -11.59
CA GLU A 190 -7.76 7.03 -11.84
C GLU A 190 -8.37 5.66 -12.19
N TRP A 191 -7.75 4.89 -13.09
CA TRP A 191 -8.27 3.58 -13.51
C TRP A 191 -8.32 2.56 -12.37
N PHE A 192 -7.27 2.49 -11.55
CA PHE A 192 -7.23 1.59 -10.39
C PHE A 192 -8.24 2.03 -9.33
N MET A 193 -8.33 3.33 -9.05
CA MET A 193 -9.30 3.87 -8.10
C MET A 193 -10.73 3.61 -8.57
N ASN A 194 -11.02 3.79 -9.86
CA ASN A 194 -12.37 3.60 -10.42
C ASN A 194 -12.81 2.13 -10.47
N ARG A 195 -11.87 1.17 -10.52
CA ARG A 195 -12.19 -0.28 -10.58
C ARG A 195 -12.14 -1.01 -9.26
N THR A 196 -11.59 -0.40 -8.22
CA THR A 196 -11.59 -0.95 -6.85
C THR A 196 -12.64 -0.33 -5.94
N ILE A 197 -13.58 0.45 -6.50
CA ILE A 197 -14.68 1.06 -5.73
C ILE A 197 -15.65 -0.04 -5.29
N GLU A 198 -15.39 -0.65 -4.14
CA GLU A 198 -16.45 -1.26 -3.35
C GLU A 198 -17.36 -0.13 -2.86
N ILE A 199 -18.43 0.14 -3.60
CA ILE A 199 -19.46 1.13 -3.20
C ILE A 199 -20.26 0.60 -2.00
N ARG A 200 -20.30 -0.71 -1.78
CA ARG A 200 -20.98 -1.30 -0.62
C ARG A 200 -20.03 -1.38 0.57
N LEU A 201 -20.53 -1.04 1.76
CA LEU A 201 -19.80 -1.29 2.99
C LEU A 201 -19.43 -2.78 3.12
N PRO A 202 -18.17 -3.10 3.42
CA PRO A 202 -17.77 -4.47 3.73
C PRO A 202 -18.52 -5.03 4.93
N PHE A 203 -18.70 -6.35 4.99
CA PHE A 203 -19.37 -7.04 6.10
C PHE A 203 -18.51 -7.16 7.36
N ASP A 204 -17.42 -6.38 7.48
CA ASP A 204 -16.54 -6.39 8.65
C ASP A 204 -17.24 -5.79 9.89
N TRP A 205 -18.16 -4.85 9.67
CA TRP A 205 -18.90 -4.14 10.70
C TRP A 205 -20.39 -4.23 10.43
N ILE A 206 -21.12 -4.80 11.37
CA ILE A 206 -22.57 -4.99 11.24
C ILE A 206 -23.25 -4.03 12.22
N PRO A 207 -23.97 -3.01 11.73
CA PRO A 207 -24.69 -2.10 12.60
C PRO A 207 -25.90 -2.80 13.23
N SER A 208 -26.10 -2.59 14.53
CA SER A 208 -27.25 -3.11 15.27
C SER A 208 -28.24 -2.02 15.66
N ASN A 209 -27.77 -0.78 15.86
CA ASN A 209 -28.63 0.34 16.26
C ASN A 209 -28.09 1.68 15.74
N TYR A 210 -29.00 2.57 15.35
CA TYR A 210 -28.71 3.94 14.92
C TYR A 210 -29.56 4.93 15.72
N VAL A 211 -28.91 5.92 16.34
CA VAL A 211 -29.53 7.09 16.93
C VAL A 211 -28.97 8.32 16.23
N LEU A 212 -29.83 9.04 15.53
CA LEU A 212 -29.47 10.22 14.75
C LEU A 212 -30.20 11.44 15.33
N ASN A 213 -29.45 12.45 15.75
CA ASN A 213 -29.97 13.71 16.26
C ASN A 213 -29.58 14.84 15.31
N PHE A 214 -30.54 15.63 14.88
CA PHE A 214 -30.31 16.76 13.97
C PHE A 214 -30.82 18.05 14.62
N ASP A 215 -29.97 19.07 14.65
CA ASP A 215 -30.30 20.44 15.04
C ASP A 215 -30.26 21.32 13.79
N VAL A 216 -31.43 21.84 13.41
CA VAL A 216 -31.65 22.58 12.17
C VAL A 216 -31.55 24.07 12.46
N ARG A 217 -30.65 24.75 11.78
CA ARG A 217 -30.57 26.21 11.83
C ARG A 217 -31.09 26.78 10.51
N LEU A 218 -32.35 27.20 10.55
CA LEU A 218 -32.96 28.00 9.50
C LEU A 218 -32.84 29.47 9.93
N SER A 219 -31.75 30.13 9.57
CA SER A 219 -31.64 31.57 9.81
C SER A 219 -32.64 32.32 8.91
N ALA A 220 -33.55 33.09 9.51
CA ALA A 220 -34.40 34.02 8.77
C ALA A 220 -33.62 35.32 8.60
N ILE A 221 -33.53 35.85 7.38
CA ILE A 221 -32.95 37.17 7.14
C ILE A 221 -34.04 38.23 7.35
N TYR A 222 -33.70 39.24 8.14
CA TYR A 222 -34.28 40.58 8.05
C TYR A 222 -33.19 41.55 7.56
N PRO A 223 -33.59 42.68 6.96
CA PRO A 223 -33.44 42.99 5.54
C PRO A 223 -32.00 43.40 5.17
N ASN A 224 -31.28 42.58 4.41
CA ASN A 224 -30.04 42.99 3.71
C ASN A 224 -29.65 42.09 2.51
N ASN A 225 -30.59 41.33 1.93
CA ASN A 225 -30.41 40.53 0.70
C ASN A 225 -29.21 39.55 0.68
N ALA A 226 -28.73 39.06 1.84
CA ALA A 226 -27.87 37.88 1.86
C ALA A 226 -28.70 36.62 1.54
N GLU A 227 -28.09 35.50 1.16
CA GLU A 227 -28.78 34.20 1.20
C GLU A 227 -28.78 33.69 2.64
N PRO A 228 -29.87 33.08 3.14
CA PRO A 228 -29.93 32.59 4.52
C PRO A 228 -28.94 31.44 4.69
N GLU A 229 -28.19 31.41 5.80
CA GLU A 229 -27.41 30.23 6.15
C GLU A 229 -28.38 29.09 6.50
N THR A 230 -28.43 28.07 5.65
CA THR A 230 -29.25 26.87 5.81
C THR A 230 -28.36 25.67 6.08
N LEU A 231 -28.05 25.48 7.36
CA LEU A 231 -27.17 24.41 7.84
C LEU A 231 -27.91 23.54 8.84
N PHE A 232 -27.54 22.27 8.91
CA PHE A 232 -27.88 21.42 10.05
C PHE A 232 -26.61 20.90 10.71
N MET A 233 -26.70 20.76 12.03
CA MET A 233 -25.70 20.08 12.84
C MET A 233 -26.27 18.72 13.23
N GLY A 234 -25.52 17.66 12.99
CA GLY A 234 -25.91 16.30 13.30
C GLY A 234 -25.02 15.68 14.36
N ARG A 235 -25.62 14.87 15.23
CA ARG A 235 -24.93 13.94 16.13
C ARG A 235 -25.42 12.53 15.83
N THR A 236 -24.49 11.67 15.49
CA THR A 236 -24.75 10.27 15.15
C THR A 236 -24.16 9.37 16.21
N HIS A 237 -24.95 8.40 16.67
CA HIS A 237 -24.53 7.35 17.58
C HIS A 237 -24.94 6.00 17.00
N ILE A 238 -23.97 5.14 16.70
CA ILE A 238 -24.20 3.85 16.04
C ILE A 238 -23.56 2.75 16.87
N ILE A 239 -24.35 1.74 17.21
CA ILE A 239 -23.84 0.51 17.80
C ILE A 239 -23.53 -0.45 16.64
N VAL A 240 -22.29 -0.95 16.60
CA VAL A 240 -21.79 -1.85 15.56
C VAL A 240 -21.11 -3.08 16.18
N SER A 241 -21.29 -4.23 15.55
CA SER A 241 -20.59 -5.47 15.91
C SER A 241 -19.48 -5.75 14.91
N CYS A 242 -18.27 -6.05 15.40
CA CYS A 242 -17.12 -6.44 14.58
C CYS A 242 -17.27 -7.91 14.16
N ASN A 243 -17.63 -8.17 12.90
CA ASN A 243 -17.84 -9.52 12.37
C ASN A 243 -16.49 -10.19 11.99
N ARG A 244 -15.50 -9.40 11.59
CA ARG A 244 -14.14 -9.87 11.26
C ARG A 244 -13.12 -8.97 11.90
N SER A 245 -12.10 -9.57 12.52
CA SER A 245 -11.02 -8.80 13.15
C SER A 245 -10.31 -7.92 12.12
N THR A 246 -10.39 -6.61 12.32
CA THR A 246 -9.85 -5.58 11.42
C THR A 246 -9.35 -4.38 12.20
N ASN A 247 -8.41 -3.63 11.64
CA ASN A 247 -7.91 -2.36 12.18
C ASN A 247 -8.47 -1.14 11.42
N VAL A 248 -9.54 -1.34 10.66
CA VAL A 248 -10.17 -0.29 9.86
C VAL A 248 -11.68 -0.30 10.09
N PHE A 249 -12.24 0.86 10.40
CA PHE A 249 -13.68 1.11 10.45
C PHE A 249 -14.11 1.94 9.24
N ARG A 250 -15.21 1.56 8.58
CA ARG A 250 -15.71 2.23 7.38
C ARG A 250 -17.19 2.55 7.53
N ILE A 251 -17.58 3.75 7.13
CA ILE A 251 -18.97 4.18 7.07
C ILE A 251 -19.18 5.09 5.85
N HIS A 252 -20.39 5.13 5.30
CA HIS A 252 -20.70 6.11 4.26
C HIS A 252 -20.80 7.53 4.81
N MET A 253 -20.31 8.48 4.03
CA MET A 253 -20.31 9.89 4.31
C MET A 253 -20.43 10.65 2.98
N LYS A 254 -21.60 11.26 2.76
CA LYS A 254 -21.92 12.04 1.57
C LYS A 254 -22.30 13.46 1.99
N GLN A 255 -21.61 14.47 1.46
CA GLN A 255 -21.92 15.89 1.69
C GLN A 255 -21.97 16.31 3.18
N LEU A 256 -21.31 15.58 4.07
CA LEU A 256 -21.14 15.95 5.48
C LEU A 256 -19.75 16.55 5.70
N LYS A 257 -19.60 17.37 6.73
CA LYS A 257 -18.31 17.83 7.27
C LYS A 257 -18.20 17.33 8.71
N MET A 258 -17.22 16.47 8.99
CA MET A 258 -17.04 15.89 10.33
C MET A 258 -16.30 16.87 11.24
N SER A 259 -16.90 17.21 12.38
CA SER A 259 -16.29 18.02 13.44
C SER A 259 -15.56 17.13 14.45
N SER A 260 -16.17 16.01 14.82
CA SER A 260 -15.57 15.02 15.69
C SER A 260 -16.04 13.61 15.32
N ILE A 261 -15.14 12.63 15.46
CA ILE A 261 -15.47 11.21 15.29
C ILE A 261 -14.76 10.38 16.36
N THR A 262 -15.46 9.41 16.90
CA THR A 262 -14.92 8.47 17.88
C THR A 262 -15.45 7.06 17.60
N LEU A 263 -14.62 6.06 17.85
CA LEU A 263 -15.04 4.66 17.91
C LEU A 263 -14.46 4.07 19.18
N ARG A 264 -15.30 3.52 20.04
CA ARG A 264 -14.88 2.90 21.30
C ARG A 264 -15.58 1.57 21.48
N ARG A 265 -15.01 0.66 22.28
CA ARG A 265 -15.74 -0.55 22.68
C ARG A 265 -16.92 -0.13 23.56
N LEU A 266 -18.01 -0.90 23.54
CA LEU A 266 -19.18 -0.59 24.35
C LEU A 266 -18.86 -0.56 25.87
N ASP A 267 -17.90 -1.39 26.29
CA ASP A 267 -17.42 -1.54 27.67
C ASP A 267 -16.21 -0.64 28.02
N ALA A 268 -15.74 0.19 27.09
CA ALA A 268 -14.56 1.04 27.28
C ALA A 268 -14.81 2.50 26.88
N SER A 269 -14.00 3.39 27.45
CA SER A 269 -14.05 4.83 27.18
C SER A 269 -12.99 5.30 26.18
N SER A 270 -12.00 4.47 25.85
CA SER A 270 -10.90 4.87 24.98
C SER A 270 -11.31 4.93 23.52
N ASN A 271 -11.03 6.08 22.87
CA ASN A 271 -11.15 6.20 21.43
C ASN A 271 -10.09 5.35 20.74
N LEU A 272 -10.54 4.48 19.84
CA LEU A 272 -9.71 3.60 19.04
C LEU A 272 -9.26 4.27 17.74
N ILE A 273 -9.96 5.31 17.27
CA ILE A 273 -9.58 6.00 16.02
C ILE A 273 -8.28 6.79 16.25
N THR A 274 -7.26 6.52 15.43
CA THR A 274 -6.00 7.27 15.41
C THR A 274 -5.90 8.26 14.26
N GLY A 275 -6.74 8.10 13.26
CA GLY A 275 -6.78 8.96 12.08
C GLY A 275 -7.87 8.49 11.12
N TRP A 276 -8.29 9.37 10.22
CA TRP A 276 -9.34 9.08 9.25
C TRP A 276 -9.07 9.78 7.93
N MET A 277 -9.69 9.27 6.87
CA MET A 277 -9.71 9.90 5.56
C MET A 277 -11.08 9.74 4.92
N TRP A 278 -11.48 10.71 4.11
CA TRP A 278 -12.67 10.63 3.30
C TRP A 278 -12.30 10.28 1.86
N MET A 279 -12.98 9.28 1.30
CA MET A 279 -12.84 8.86 -0.08
C MET A 279 -14.02 9.42 -0.89
N PRO A 280 -13.82 10.46 -1.72
CA PRO A 280 -14.92 11.08 -2.48
C PRO A 280 -15.60 10.12 -3.44
N VAL A 281 -14.84 9.18 -4.01
CA VAL A 281 -15.31 8.29 -5.07
C VAL A 281 -16.29 7.21 -4.54
N SER A 282 -16.01 6.63 -3.37
CA SER A 282 -16.89 5.65 -2.72
C SER A 282 -17.85 6.27 -1.70
N GLU A 283 -17.77 7.59 -1.51
CA GLU A 283 -18.48 8.32 -0.44
C GLU A 283 -18.26 7.64 0.93
N MET A 284 -17.03 7.21 1.23
CA MET A 284 -16.70 6.50 2.48
C MET A 284 -15.77 7.31 3.37
N LEU A 285 -16.10 7.34 4.66
CA LEU A 285 -15.19 7.70 5.73
C LEU A 285 -14.47 6.44 6.22
N ILE A 286 -13.13 6.42 6.08
CA ILE A 286 -12.28 5.32 6.50
C ILE A 286 -11.46 5.75 7.73
N CYS A 287 -11.64 5.04 8.83
CA CYS A 287 -10.99 5.31 10.11
C CYS A 287 -9.98 4.22 10.43
N ARG A 288 -8.73 4.60 10.69
CA ARG A 288 -7.67 3.70 11.17
C ARG A 288 -7.79 3.54 12.68
N LEU A 289 -7.77 2.29 13.14
CA LEU A 289 -7.86 1.94 14.55
C LEU A 289 -6.46 1.69 15.14
N ARG A 290 -6.28 2.06 16.42
CA ARG A 290 -5.04 1.86 17.20
C ARG A 290 -4.69 0.38 17.35
N GLU A 291 -5.70 -0.45 17.44
CA GLU A 291 -5.62 -1.90 17.62
C GLU A 291 -6.69 -2.59 16.75
N ARG A 292 -6.54 -3.89 16.54
CA ARG A 292 -7.54 -4.68 15.81
C ARG A 292 -8.79 -4.87 16.65
N CYS A 293 -9.96 -4.76 16.04
CA CYS A 293 -11.21 -5.12 16.70
C CYS A 293 -11.26 -6.63 16.98
N VAL A 294 -11.86 -6.94 18.12
CA VAL A 294 -12.18 -8.30 18.53
C VAL A 294 -13.47 -8.73 17.85
N THR A 295 -13.43 -9.87 17.17
CA THR A 295 -14.59 -10.48 16.50
C THR A 295 -15.73 -10.74 17.49
N ASN A 296 -16.97 -10.53 17.05
CA ASN A 296 -18.23 -10.64 17.79
C ASN A 296 -18.32 -9.76 19.05
N LYS A 297 -17.57 -8.64 19.09
CA LYS A 297 -17.70 -7.60 20.12
C LYS A 297 -18.38 -6.36 19.56
N GLU A 298 -19.07 -5.65 20.44
CA GLU A 298 -19.79 -4.42 20.12
C GLU A 298 -18.96 -3.17 20.40
N TYR A 299 -19.16 -2.19 19.53
CA TYR A 299 -18.48 -0.91 19.52
C TYR A 299 -19.51 0.19 19.29
N VAL A 300 -19.19 1.38 19.76
CA VAL A 300 -19.99 2.58 19.59
C VAL A 300 -19.21 3.54 18.72
N PHE A 301 -19.77 3.88 17.57
CA PHE A 301 -19.32 4.98 16.74
C PHE A 301 -20.13 6.22 17.05
N GLU A 302 -19.46 7.31 17.40
CA GLU A 302 -20.09 8.61 17.65
C GLU A 302 -19.47 9.66 16.75
N SER A 303 -20.29 10.48 16.11
CA SER A 303 -19.81 11.61 15.31
C SER A 303 -20.65 12.86 15.51
N GLU A 304 -19.98 14.01 15.43
CA GLU A 304 -20.60 15.32 15.28
C GLU A 304 -20.22 15.87 13.91
N HIS A 305 -21.21 16.36 13.17
CA HIS A 305 -21.02 16.78 11.78
C HIS A 305 -21.93 17.95 11.43
N THR A 306 -21.56 18.68 10.39
CA THR A 306 -22.37 19.74 9.82
C THR A 306 -22.59 19.49 8.33
N ALA A 307 -23.72 19.95 7.81
CA ALA A 307 -24.02 19.89 6.38
C ALA A 307 -25.00 20.98 5.98
N GLU A 308 -25.00 21.28 4.69
CA GLU A 308 -25.91 22.23 4.07
C GLU A 308 -27.25 21.56 3.75
N LEU A 309 -28.35 22.26 4.00
CA LEU A 309 -29.67 21.82 3.59
C LEU A 309 -29.87 22.14 2.11
N ASN A 310 -29.52 21.19 1.24
CA ASN A 310 -29.72 21.34 -0.20
C ASN A 310 -31.23 21.35 -0.57
N ARG A 311 -31.55 21.65 -1.83
CA ARG A 311 -32.92 21.61 -2.37
C ARG A 311 -33.19 20.40 -3.26
N ASP A 312 -32.27 19.45 -3.28
CA ASP A 312 -32.27 18.32 -4.23
C ASP A 312 -33.29 17.23 -3.86
N MET A 313 -34.07 17.43 -2.79
CA MET A 313 -35.07 16.50 -2.26
C MET A 313 -34.50 15.10 -1.92
N VAL A 314 -33.19 15.02 -1.66
CA VAL A 314 -32.49 13.78 -1.28
C VAL A 314 -31.98 13.90 0.15
N GLY A 315 -32.27 12.88 0.99
CA GLY A 315 -31.83 12.86 2.37
C GLY A 315 -32.50 13.95 3.21
N PHE A 316 -31.71 14.81 3.86
CA PHE A 316 -32.23 15.94 4.64
C PHE A 316 -32.08 17.24 3.87
N TYR A 317 -33.19 17.87 3.51
CA TYR A 317 -33.25 18.94 2.52
C TYR A 317 -34.17 20.09 2.96
N LEU A 318 -34.02 21.25 2.31
CA LEU A 318 -34.83 22.44 2.52
C LEU A 318 -36.09 22.43 1.64
N SER A 319 -37.24 22.67 2.26
CA SER A 319 -38.53 22.89 1.59
C SER A 319 -39.10 24.25 1.98
N GLN A 320 -39.88 24.86 1.09
CA GLN A 320 -40.41 26.21 1.28
C GLN A 320 -41.84 26.30 0.74
N TYR A 321 -42.72 27.00 1.47
CA TYR A 321 -44.08 27.28 1.03
C TYR A 321 -44.49 28.70 1.40
N ASN A 322 -45.38 29.28 0.60
CA ASN A 322 -45.86 30.64 0.77
C ASN A 322 -47.27 30.62 1.36
N VAL A 323 -47.51 31.44 2.38
CA VAL A 323 -48.83 31.64 2.98
C VAL A 323 -49.23 33.10 2.82
N THR A 324 -50.39 33.32 2.21
CA THR A 324 -50.95 34.68 2.06
C THR A 324 -51.74 35.04 3.32
N SER A 325 -51.36 36.13 3.97
CA SER A 325 -52.07 36.66 5.14
C SER A 325 -53.45 37.17 4.73
N THR A 326 -54.50 36.61 5.34
CA THR A 326 -55.90 36.95 5.01
C THR A 326 -56.30 38.36 5.45
N SER A 327 -55.55 39.00 6.35
CA SER A 327 -55.86 40.35 6.86
C SER A 327 -55.11 41.48 6.16
N THR A 328 -53.91 41.21 5.62
CA THR A 328 -53.02 42.23 5.01
C THR A 328 -52.72 41.98 3.54
N GLY A 329 -53.00 40.78 3.02
CA GLY A 329 -52.63 40.37 1.66
C GLY A 329 -51.14 40.08 1.46
N GLU A 330 -50.33 40.17 2.52
CA GLU A 330 -48.89 39.93 2.46
C GLU A 330 -48.58 38.44 2.28
N ILE A 331 -47.59 38.12 1.44
CA ILE A 331 -47.11 36.74 1.23
C ILE A 331 -45.96 36.49 2.20
N ILE A 332 -46.17 35.58 3.15
CA ILE A 332 -45.15 35.14 4.10
C ILE A 332 -44.57 33.83 3.59
N THR A 333 -43.24 33.80 3.43
CA THR A 333 -42.53 32.60 3.03
C THR A 333 -42.06 31.83 4.26
N HIS A 334 -42.46 30.57 4.36
CA HIS A 334 -42.06 29.66 5.44
C HIS A 334 -41.05 28.63 4.92
N ASN A 335 -39.95 28.45 5.65
CA ASN A 335 -38.93 27.43 5.39
C ASN A 335 -39.11 26.26 6.36
N ILE A 336 -38.97 25.03 5.86
CA ILE A 336 -39.01 23.79 6.64
C ILE A 336 -37.82 22.91 6.22
N ALA A 337 -37.20 22.22 7.18
CA ALA A 337 -36.30 21.11 6.89
C ALA A 337 -37.08 19.79 6.84
N ALA A 338 -36.91 19.03 5.76
CA ALA A 338 -37.62 17.78 5.51
C ALA A 338 -36.63 16.63 5.33
N THR A 339 -36.99 15.43 5.80
CA THR A 339 -36.23 14.20 5.56
C THR A 339 -36.96 13.33 4.54
N HIS A 340 -36.26 12.86 3.52
CA HIS A 340 -36.66 11.69 2.74
C HIS A 340 -35.81 10.49 3.18
N MET A 341 -36.25 9.79 4.22
CA MET A 341 -35.71 8.48 4.59
C MET A 341 -36.76 7.43 4.20
N GLN A 342 -36.50 6.65 3.15
CA GLN A 342 -37.25 5.44 2.83
C GLN A 342 -36.63 4.24 3.55
#